data_AF-A0A258JH75-F1
#
_entry.id   AF-A0A258JH75-F1
#
_cell.length_a   1.000
_cell.length_b   1.000
_cell.length_c   1.000
_cell.angle_alpha   90.00
_cell.angle_beta   90.00
_cell.angle_gamma   90.00
#
_symmetry.space_group_name_H-M   'P 1'
#
loop_
_entity.id
_entity.type
_entity.pdbx_description
1 polymer ?
#
loop_
_entity_poly.entity_id
_entity_poly.type
_entity_poly.pdbx_seq_one_letter_code
_entity_poly.pdbx_strand_id
1 'polypeptide(L)' 'RFEEVLEVIDNIAFRAMDERLEFYLKRHAKACGCKEINLSHQEIALELNTSREVISRLLKKMEQRGLVNLHRNQIELLM' A
#
# COMPACT_ATOMS: atom_id res chain seq x y z
N ARG A 1 13.34 12.68 24.30
CA ARG A 1 12.38 13.79 24.07
C ARG A 1 12.21 14.16 22.59
N PHE A 2 13.27 14.33 21.78
CA PHE A 2 13.10 14.49 20.32
C PHE A 2 12.78 13.16 19.60
N GLU A 3 13.36 12.05 20.06
CA GLU A 3 13.13 10.71 19.49
C GLU A 3 11.66 10.26 19.62
N GLU A 4 11.02 10.47 20.78
CA GLU A 4 9.58 10.18 20.95
C GLU A 4 8.69 10.98 19.99
N VAL A 5 9.03 12.25 19.71
CA VAL A 5 8.26 13.06 18.76
C VAL A 5 8.45 12.57 17.33
N LEU A 6 9.68 12.19 16.96
CA LEU A 6 9.96 11.57 15.66
C LEU A 6 9.21 10.25 15.50
N GLU A 7 9.16 9.40 16.53
CA GLU A 7 8.43 8.14 16.51
C GLU A 7 6.92 8.34 16.35
N VAL A 8 6.34 9.33 17.03
CA VAL A 8 4.91 9.68 16.86
C VAL A 8 4.63 10.20 15.45
N ILE A 9 5.51 11.05 14.90
CA ILE A 9 5.39 11.56 13.54
C ILE A 9 5.48 10.42 12.52
N ASP A 10 6.45 9.52 12.66
CA ASP A 10 6.62 8.35 11.79
C ASP A 10 5.38 7.44 11.85
N ASN A 11 4.84 7.19 13.05
CA ASN A 11 3.61 6.41 13.21
C ASN A 11 2.41 7.07 12.51
N ILE A 12 2.27 8.39 12.59
CA ILE A 12 1.19 9.14 11.92
C ILE A 12 1.38 9.09 10.40
N ALA A 13 2.58 9.36 9.90
CA ALA A 13 2.91 9.31 8.48
C ALA A 13 2.70 7.90 7.89
N PHE A 14 3.04 6.87 8.66
CA PHE A 14 2.86 5.47 8.26
C PHE A 14 1.38 5.08 8.21
N ARG A 15 0.57 5.47 9.21
CA ARG A 15 -0.89 5.26 9.18
C ARG A 15 -1.53 5.96 7.99
N ALA A 16 -1.11 7.20 7.70
CA ALA A 16 -1.58 7.93 6.53
C ALA A 16 -1.18 7.21 5.22
N MET A 17 -0.02 6.56 5.16
CA MET A 17 0.39 5.80 3.98
C MET A 17 -0.40 4.49 3.80
N ASP A 18 -0.71 3.78 4.89
CA ASP A 18 -1.60 2.61 4.87
C ASP A 18 -2.95 2.97 4.24
N GLU A 19 -3.59 4.05 4.71
CA GLU A 19 -4.87 4.52 4.17
C GLU A 19 -4.77 4.95 2.70
N ARG A 20 -3.70 5.66 2.33
CA ARG A 20 -3.46 6.09 0.94
C ARG A 20 -3.30 4.90 -0.01
N LEU A 21 -2.57 3.86 0.40
CA LEU A 21 -2.41 2.65 -0.39
C LEU A 21 -3.74 1.91 -0.56
N GLU A 22 -4.50 1.74 0.51
CA GLU A 22 -5.82 1.09 0.45
C GLU A 22 -6.76 1.84 -0.50
N PHE A 23 -6.83 3.17 -0.38
CA PHE A 23 -7.65 4.00 -1.25
C PHE A 23 -7.21 3.90 -2.72
N TYR A 24 -5.90 3.92 -2.96
CA TYR A 24 -5.32 3.78 -4.30
C TYR A 24 -5.74 2.48 -4.98
N LEU A 25 -5.56 1.35 -4.29
CA LEU A 25 -5.90 0.03 -4.81
C LEU A 25 -7.41 -0.09 -5.09
N LYS A 26 -8.27 0.34 -4.15
CA LYS A 26 -9.72 0.36 -4.37
C LYS A 26 -10.14 1.23 -5.55
N ARG A 27 -9.53 2.41 -5.70
CA ARG A 27 -9.81 3.31 -6.82
C ARG A 27 -9.43 2.67 -8.15
N HIS A 28 -8.26 2.03 -8.21
CA HIS A 28 -7.81 1.34 -9.42
C HIS A 28 -8.74 0.19 -9.79
N ALA A 29 -9.11 -0.65 -8.81
CA ALA A 29 -10.05 -1.75 -9.04
C ALA A 29 -11.42 -1.26 -9.52
N LYS A 30 -11.94 -0.20 -8.89
CA LYS A 30 -13.22 0.43 -9.28
C LYS A 30 -13.19 1.04 -10.69
N ALA A 31 -12.07 1.66 -11.08
CA ALA A 31 -11.92 2.27 -12.40
C ALA A 31 -11.81 1.22 -13.52
N CYS A 32 -11.11 0.11 -13.25
CA CYS A 32 -10.95 -0.99 -14.18
C CYS A 32 -12.19 -1.92 -14.24
N GLY A 33 -12.99 -1.97 -13.17
CA GLY A 33 -14.00 -3.01 -12.99
C GLY A 33 -13.40 -4.40 -12.76
N CYS A 34 -12.12 -4.46 -12.39
CA CYS A 34 -11.36 -5.69 -12.18
C CYS A 34 -10.77 -5.73 -10.77
N LYS A 35 -10.57 -6.94 -10.24
CA LYS A 35 -9.93 -7.15 -8.93
C LYS A 35 -8.42 -7.35 -9.04
N GLU A 36 -7.91 -7.55 -10.24
CA GLU A 36 -6.49 -7.76 -10.52
C GLU A 36 -5.84 -6.44 -10.94
N ILE A 37 -4.83 -6.04 -10.19
CA ILE A 37 -4.01 -4.85 -10.46
C ILE A 37 -2.65 -5.32 -10.95
N ASN A 38 -2.39 -5.10 -12.24
CA ASN A 38 -1.13 -5.44 -12.90
C ASN A 38 -0.12 -4.30 -12.76
N LEU A 39 0.26 -3.97 -11.51
CA LEU A 39 1.26 -2.96 -11.19
C LEU A 39 2.35 -3.53 -10.30
N SER A 40 3.59 -3.13 -10.56
CA SER A 40 4.72 -3.43 -9.69
C SER A 40 4.69 -2.55 -8.43
N HIS A 41 5.36 -3.01 -7.37
CA HIS A 41 5.52 -2.22 -6.15
C HIS A 41 6.23 -0.87 -6.41
N GLN A 42 7.07 -0.81 -7.45
CA GLN A 42 7.80 0.41 -7.82
C GLN A 42 6.87 1.46 -8.43
N GLU A 43 5.93 1.04 -9.30
CA GLU A 43 4.96 1.94 -9.93
C GLU A 43 4.03 2.54 -8.88
N ILE A 44 3.51 1.70 -7.98
CA ILE A 44 2.67 2.15 -6.86
C ILE A 44 3.43 3.12 -5.96
N ALA A 45 4.71 2.85 -5.69
CA ALA A 45 5.54 3.73 -4.87
C ALA A 45 5.75 5.11 -5.53
N LEU A 46 5.97 5.13 -6.85
CA LEU A 46 6.09 6.37 -7.62
C LEU A 46 4.80 7.19 -7.53
N GLU A 47 3.64 6.56 -7.72
CA GLU A 47 2.34 7.24 -7.67
C GLU A 47 1.96 7.73 -6.26
N LEU A 48 2.36 7.01 -5.22
CA LEU A 48 2.11 7.41 -3.82
C LEU A 48 3.20 8.32 -3.26
N ASN A 49 4.23 8.64 -4.04
CA ASN A 49 5.39 9.46 -3.65
C ASN A 49 6.07 8.92 -2.39
N THR A 50 6.43 7.63 -2.41
CA THR A 50 7.08 6.90 -1.32
C THR A 50 8.11 5.91 -1.88
N SER A 51 8.76 5.14 -1.02
CA SER A 51 9.72 4.12 -1.46
C SER A 51 9.05 2.78 -1.78
N ARG A 52 9.67 2.00 -2.66
CA ARG A 52 9.22 0.64 -2.98
C ARG A 52 9.19 -0.25 -1.74
N GLU A 53 10.15 -0.09 -0.83
CA GLU A 53 10.25 -0.87 0.40
C GLU A 53 9.06 -0.61 1.33
N VAL A 54 8.63 0.66 1.43
CA VAL A 54 7.42 1.03 2.19
C VAL A 54 6.22 0.30 1.60
N ILE A 55 5.95 0.48 0.29
CA ILE A 55 4.83 -0.21 -0.38
C ILE A 55 4.91 -1.72 -0.22
N SER A 56 6.09 -2.32 -0.39
CA SER A 56 6.28 -3.77 -0.24
C SER A 56 5.96 -4.25 1.18
N ARG A 57 6.30 -3.48 2.21
CA ARG A 57 5.96 -3.80 3.61
C ARG A 57 4.46 -3.66 3.86
N LEU A 58 3.82 -2.62 3.31
CA LEU A 58 2.38 -2.42 3.47
C LEU A 58 1.57 -3.50 2.77
N LEU A 59 1.88 -3.81 1.51
CA LEU A 59 1.21 -4.86 0.74
C LEU A 59 1.33 -6.22 1.44
N LYS A 60 2.52 -6.56 1.98
CA LYS A 60 2.66 -7.79 2.78
C LYS A 60 1.81 -7.79 4.05
N LYS A 61 1.67 -6.65 4.74
CA LYS A 61 0.76 -6.54 5.90
C LYS A 61 -0.71 -6.71 5.48
N MET A 62 -1.10 -6.15 4.35
CA MET A 62 -2.46 -6.31 3.79
C MET A 62 -2.73 -7.77 3.40
N GLU A 63 -1.75 -8.45 2.81
CA GLU A 63 -1.82 -9.88 2.48
C GLU A 63 -2.00 -10.75 3.73
N GLN A 64 -1.21 -10.49 4.78
CA GLN A 64 -1.36 -11.19 6.07
C GLN A 64 -2.72 -10.97 6.73
N ARG A 65 -3.40 -9.85 6.43
CA ARG A 65 -4.76 -9.55 6.90
C ARG A 65 -5.85 -10.12 5.98
N GLY A 66 -5.49 -10.76 4.87
CA GLY A 66 -6.43 -11.30 3.88
C GLY A 66 -7.14 -10.23 3.05
N LEU A 67 -6.56 -9.03 2.92
CA LEU A 67 -7.14 -7.94 2.12
C LEU A 67 -6.74 -8.00 0.65
N VAL A 68 -5.57 -8.57 0.37
CA VAL A 68 -5.00 -8.76 -0.98
C VAL A 68 -4.27 -10.09 -1.07
N ASN A 69 -4.10 -10.62 -2.28
CA ASN A 69 -3.10 -11.65 -2.59
C ASN A 69 -2.01 -11.03 -3.47
N LEU A 70 -0.74 -11.32 -3.17
CA LEU A 70 0.38 -10.85 -3.98
C LEU A 70 0.87 -11.97 -4.91
N HIS A 71 0.95 -11.63 -6.19
CA HIS A 71 1.56 -12.45 -7.23
C HIS A 71 2.75 -11.71 -7.85
N ARG A 72 3.48 -12.37 -8.75
CA ARG A 72 4.58 -11.71 -9.46
C ARG A 72 4.01 -10.65 -10.40
N ASN A 73 4.32 -9.37 -10.11
CA ASN A 73 3.84 -8.20 -10.86
C ASN A 73 2.31 -8.04 -10.90
N GLN A 74 1.59 -8.66 -9.97
CA GLN A 74 0.14 -8.59 -9.91
C GLN A 74 -0.32 -8.60 -8.45
N ILE A 75 -1.35 -7.82 -8.16
CA ILE A 75 -2.00 -7.73 -6.85
C ILE A 75 -3.48 -8.03 -7.07
N GLU A 76 -4.02 -9.03 -6.38
CA GLU A 76 -5.45 -9.34 -6.40
C GLU A 76 -6.11 -8.74 -5.15
N LEU A 77 -7.20 -7.98 -5.31
CA LEU A 77 -7.99 -7.46 -4.19
C LEU A 77 -9.04 -8.49 -3.73
N LEU A 78 -9.07 -8.73 -2.42
CA LEU A 78 -10.03 -9.62 -1.77
C LEU A 78 -11.16 -8.88 -1.02
N MET A 79 -11.02 -7.56 -0.89
CA MET A 79 -11.94 -6.67 -0.18
C MET A 79 -13.06 -6.08 -1.05
#